data_AF-A0A178DT65-F1
#
_entry.id   AF-A0A178DT65-F1
#
_cell.length_a   1.000
_cell.length_b   1.000
_cell.length_c   1.000
_cell.angle_alpha   90.00
_cell.angle_beta   90.00
_cell.angle_gamma   90.00
#
_symmetry.space_group_name_H-M   'P 1'
#
loop_
_entity.id
_entity.type
_entity.pdbx_description
1 polymer ?
#
loop_
_entity_poly.entity_id
_entity_poly.type
_entity_poly.pdbx_seq_one_letter_code
_entity_poly.pdbx_strand_id
1 'polypeptide(L)'
;MVEGRCNCAGIKVSIPSMPEQSAICYCSNCRRAGSSVGSVVYMMDKTDVSLDDPNHYLKSYTDQDTVSGNTITRQFCSNCGCPVFSILDPASPKVIIKGGLFLELPPPAFKSFDHEEPKWLRVIKPGEESL
;
A
#
# COMPACT_ATOMS: atom_id res chain seq x y z
N MET A 1 5.44 12.63 -13.42
CA MET A 1 5.96 11.92 -12.25
C MET A 1 5.24 12.42 -11.02
N VAL A 2 4.81 11.50 -10.16
CA VAL A 2 4.14 11.77 -8.89
C VAL A 2 5.01 11.22 -7.79
N GLU A 3 5.29 12.05 -6.78
CA GLU A 3 6.14 11.70 -5.64
C GLU A 3 5.26 11.37 -4.42
N GLY A 4 5.57 10.24 -3.79
CA GLY A 4 5.10 9.87 -2.47
C GLY A 4 6.27 9.81 -1.50
N ARG A 5 6.00 9.94 -0.20
CA ARG A 5 7.05 9.92 0.83
C ARG A 5 6.57 9.29 2.12
N CYS A 6 7.52 8.77 2.89
CA CYS A 6 7.25 8.41 4.27
C CYS A 6 7.06 9.65 5.15
N ASN A 7 6.53 9.46 6.38
CA ASN A 7 6.23 10.57 7.30
C ASN A 7 7.44 11.45 7.63
N CYS A 8 8.63 10.86 7.78
CA CYS A 8 9.86 11.63 8.05
C CYS A 8 10.54 12.16 6.79
N ALA A 9 9.96 11.93 5.61
CA ALA A 9 10.50 12.30 4.30
C ALA A 9 11.87 11.71 3.94
N GLY A 10 12.41 10.79 4.75
CA GLY A 10 13.70 10.13 4.49
C GLY A 10 13.66 9.05 3.41
N ILE A 11 12.46 8.62 3.01
CA ILE A 11 12.21 7.73 1.87
C ILE A 11 11.21 8.42 0.95
N LYS A 12 11.53 8.48 -0.34
CA LYS A 12 10.64 8.95 -1.40
C LYS A 12 10.47 7.88 -2.47
N VAL A 13 9.27 7.79 -2.99
CA VAL A 13 8.91 6.89 -4.08
C VAL A 13 8.32 7.71 -5.21
N SER A 14 8.84 7.57 -6.42
CA SER A 14 8.32 8.24 -7.61
C SER A 14 7.73 7.24 -8.59
N ILE A 15 6.58 7.59 -9.16
CA ILE A 15 5.87 6.83 -10.21
C ILE A 15 5.53 7.76 -11.39
N PRO A 16 5.26 7.25 -12.61
CA PRO A 16 5.05 8.10 -13.78
C PRO A 16 3.82 8.99 -13.65
N SER A 17 2.71 8.41 -13.19
CA SER A 17 1.41 9.02 -12.94
C SER A 17 0.64 8.23 -11.87
N MET A 18 -0.37 8.85 -11.25
CA MET A 18 -1.32 8.10 -10.41
C MET A 18 -2.13 7.13 -11.27
N PRO A 19 -2.41 5.90 -10.78
CA PRO A 19 -3.36 5.02 -11.45
C PRO A 19 -4.79 5.59 -11.35
N GLU A 20 -5.65 5.27 -12.30
CA GLU A 20 -7.06 5.73 -12.27
C GLU A 20 -7.84 5.12 -11.10
N GLN A 21 -7.43 3.92 -10.65
CA GLN A 21 -8.10 3.15 -9.63
C GLN A 21 -7.07 2.52 -8.68
N SER A 22 -7.49 2.30 -7.43
CA SER A 22 -6.68 1.64 -6.42
C SER A 22 -7.26 0.27 -6.03
N ALA A 23 -6.51 -0.48 -5.23
CA ALA A 23 -7.02 -1.64 -4.50
C ALA A 23 -6.99 -1.37 -3.00
N ILE A 24 -7.95 -1.89 -2.26
CA ILE A 24 -7.94 -1.89 -0.79
C ILE A 24 -7.95 -3.33 -0.26
N CYS A 25 -7.10 -3.60 0.71
CA CYS A 25 -7.06 -4.90 1.39
C CYS A 25 -7.48 -4.75 2.85
N TYR A 26 -8.48 -5.54 3.27
CA TYR A 26 -9.08 -5.51 4.61
C TYR A 26 -8.50 -6.54 5.58
N CYS A 27 -7.59 -7.43 5.13
CA CYS A 27 -7.05 -8.47 5.99
C CYS A 27 -6.36 -7.89 7.23
N SER A 28 -6.37 -8.65 8.33
CA SER A 28 -5.83 -8.19 9.61
C SER A 28 -4.38 -7.67 9.51
N ASN A 29 -3.52 -8.28 8.69
CA ASN A 29 -2.15 -7.80 8.49
C ASN A 29 -2.08 -6.47 7.74
N CYS A 30 -2.97 -6.24 6.75
CA CYS A 30 -3.05 -4.96 6.06
C CYS A 30 -3.63 -3.86 6.94
N ARG A 31 -4.54 -4.20 7.85
CA ARG A 31 -5.01 -3.29 8.92
C ARG A 31 -3.89 -2.90 9.88
N ARG A 32 -3.09 -3.87 10.34
CA ARG A 32 -1.93 -3.61 11.21
C ARG A 32 -0.84 -2.78 10.52
N ALA A 33 -0.56 -3.06 9.25
CA ALA A 33 0.48 -2.35 8.52
C ALA A 33 0.05 -0.95 8.10
N GLY A 34 -1.19 -0.76 7.63
CA GLY A 34 -1.66 0.49 7.07
C GLY A 34 -2.54 1.30 8.04
N SER A 35 -3.84 1.33 7.75
CA SER A 35 -4.86 2.05 8.51
C SER A 35 -5.78 1.09 9.29
N SER A 36 -6.58 1.63 10.21
CA SER A 36 -7.54 0.87 11.02
C SER A 36 -8.53 0.03 10.20
N VAL A 37 -8.90 0.49 9.00
CA VAL A 37 -9.86 -0.19 8.12
C VAL A 37 -9.19 -1.13 7.12
N GLY A 38 -7.96 -0.85 6.70
CA GLY A 38 -7.24 -1.64 5.70
C GLY A 38 -6.04 -0.90 5.12
N SER A 39 -5.47 -1.44 4.04
CA SER A 39 -4.39 -0.78 3.29
C SER A 39 -4.82 -0.54 1.86
N VAL A 40 -4.85 0.73 1.44
CA VAL A 40 -4.91 1.09 0.02
C VAL A 40 -3.55 0.85 -0.61
N VAL A 41 -3.52 0.25 -1.79
CA VAL A 41 -2.31 -0.16 -2.49
C VAL A 41 -2.43 0.01 -4.00
N TYR A 42 -1.26 0.12 -4.65
CA TYR A 42 -1.11 0.11 -6.11
C TYR A 42 -0.20 -1.05 -6.50
N MET A 43 -0.56 -1.82 -7.52
CA MET A 43 0.33 -2.81 -8.11
C MET A 43 0.95 -2.21 -9.38
N MET A 44 2.27 -2.12 -9.44
CA MET A 44 2.99 -1.51 -10.57
C MET A 44 4.16 -2.38 -11.00
N ASP A 45 4.65 -2.17 -12.23
CA ASP A 45 5.93 -2.74 -12.66
C ASP A 45 7.07 -2.10 -11.88
N LYS A 46 8.03 -2.92 -11.41
CA LYS A 46 9.21 -2.44 -10.70
C LYS A 46 10.01 -1.41 -11.52
N THR A 47 9.98 -1.53 -12.84
CA THR A 47 10.64 -0.60 -13.76
C THR A 47 10.04 0.80 -13.77
N ASP A 48 8.78 0.94 -13.38
CA ASP A 48 8.09 2.24 -13.32
C ASP A 48 8.25 2.92 -11.96
N VAL A 49 8.87 2.25 -10.99
CA VAL A 49 8.99 2.74 -9.62
C VAL A 49 10.43 3.12 -9.32
N SER A 50 10.63 4.39 -8.96
CA SER A 50 11.92 4.87 -8.45
C SER A 50 11.85 5.05 -6.94
N LEU A 51 12.91 4.62 -6.24
CA LEU A 51 13.06 4.75 -4.79
C LEU A 51 14.29 5.61 -4.48
N ASP A 52 14.09 6.65 -3.67
CA ASP A 52 15.15 7.46 -3.09
C ASP A 52 15.17 7.25 -1.57
N ASP A 53 16.24 6.65 -1.06
CA ASP A 53 16.46 6.31 0.35
C ASP A 53 17.95 6.51 0.72
N PRO A 54 18.42 7.76 0.79
CA PRO A 54 19.84 8.07 0.98
C PRO A 54 20.37 7.68 2.37
N ASN A 55 19.46 7.49 3.34
CA ASN A 55 19.80 7.12 4.71
C ASN A 55 19.63 5.61 4.98
N HIS A 56 19.30 4.81 3.96
CA HIS A 56 19.09 3.37 4.06
C HIS A 56 18.06 2.97 5.15
N TYR A 57 16.99 3.74 5.26
CA TYR A 57 15.90 3.51 6.19
C TYR A 57 14.92 2.43 5.74
N LEU A 58 14.94 2.00 4.49
CA LEU A 58 14.07 0.92 4.03
C LEU A 58 14.51 -0.40 4.68
N LYS A 59 13.64 -0.98 5.51
CA LYS A 59 13.83 -2.30 6.12
C LYS A 59 12.75 -3.26 5.68
N SER A 60 13.11 -4.53 5.63
CA SER A 60 12.24 -5.63 5.23
C SER A 60 11.86 -6.47 6.45
N TYR A 61 10.61 -6.90 6.50
CA TYR A 61 10.10 -7.90 7.43
C TYR A 61 9.38 -9.00 6.65
N THR A 62 9.75 -10.25 6.89
CA THR A 62 9.13 -11.41 6.28
C THR A 62 7.92 -11.82 7.10
N ASP A 63 6.73 -11.54 6.58
CA ASP A 63 5.46 -11.88 7.21
C ASP A 63 4.97 -13.23 6.69
N GLN A 64 5.02 -14.25 7.56
CA GLN A 64 4.55 -15.61 7.26
C GLN A 64 3.16 -15.89 7.81
N ASP A 65 2.68 -15.08 8.76
CA ASP A 65 1.37 -15.22 9.39
C ASP A 65 0.34 -14.38 8.62
N THR A 66 0.11 -14.72 7.35
CA THR A 66 -0.84 -14.00 6.50
C THR A 66 -2.13 -14.78 6.32
N VAL A 67 -3.24 -14.05 6.17
CA VAL A 67 -4.56 -14.66 5.93
C VAL A 67 -4.60 -15.47 4.64
N SER A 68 -3.78 -15.13 3.64
CA SER A 68 -3.63 -15.93 2.41
C SER A 68 -2.82 -17.23 2.58
N GLY A 69 -2.07 -17.38 3.67
CA GLY A 69 -1.05 -18.43 3.84
C GLY A 69 0.24 -18.20 3.05
N ASN A 70 0.27 -17.25 2.11
CA ASN A 70 1.49 -16.87 1.39
C ASN A 70 2.42 -16.01 2.26
N THR A 71 3.73 -16.19 2.11
CA THR A 71 4.71 -15.28 2.71
C THR A 71 4.71 -13.94 1.98
N ILE A 72 4.74 -12.82 2.71
CA ILE A 72 4.83 -11.47 2.15
C ILE A 72 6.03 -10.75 2.76
N THR A 73 6.94 -10.25 1.93
CA THR A 73 7.97 -9.32 2.40
C THR A 73 7.40 -7.91 2.46
N ARG A 74 7.27 -7.37 3.68
CA ARG A 74 6.82 -6.00 3.94
C ARG A 74 8.03 -5.09 4.04
N GLN A 75 8.01 -3.97 3.34
CA GLN A 75 9.06 -2.96 3.45
C GLN A 75 8.52 -1.67 4.04
N PHE A 76 9.24 -1.09 4.99
CA PHE A 76 8.82 0.08 5.75
C PHE A 76 10.03 0.95 6.11
N CYS A 77 9.77 2.22 6.41
CA CYS A 77 10.78 3.14 6.90
C CYS A 77 11.11 2.82 8.37
N SER A 78 12.35 2.43 8.68
CA SER A 78 12.77 2.14 10.05
C SER A 78 12.78 3.37 10.97
N ASN A 79 12.85 4.58 10.39
CA ASN A 79 12.88 5.83 11.16
C ASN A 79 11.48 6.28 11.63
N CYS A 80 10.43 6.05 10.83
CA CYS A 80 9.06 6.51 11.18
C CYS A 80 7.98 5.43 11.15
N GLY A 81 8.33 4.18 10.84
CA GLY A 81 7.40 3.05 10.74
C GLY A 81 6.50 3.04 9.51
N CYS A 82 6.54 4.08 8.67
CA CYS A 82 5.67 4.20 7.49
C CYS A 82 5.89 3.03 6.52
N PRO A 83 4.83 2.29 6.14
CA PRO A 83 4.90 1.24 5.13
C PRO A 83 5.19 1.81 3.75
N VAL A 84 6.05 1.14 2.99
CA VAL A 84 6.46 1.58 1.64
C VAL A 84 6.02 0.57 0.57
N PHE A 85 6.46 -0.68 0.69
CA PHE A 85 6.17 -1.73 -0.28
C PHE A 85 5.66 -3.02 0.37
N SER A 86 5.02 -3.86 -0.43
CA SER A 86 4.80 -5.28 -0.15
C SER A 86 5.19 -6.09 -1.37
N ILE A 87 5.97 -7.16 -1.15
CA ILE A 87 6.48 -8.03 -2.20
C ILE A 87 5.93 -9.42 -1.91
N LEU A 88 5.10 -9.92 -2.82
CA LEU A 88 4.52 -11.27 -2.72
C LEU A 88 5.53 -12.33 -3.15
N ASP A 89 6.24 -12.04 -4.24
CA ASP A 89 7.31 -12.88 -4.79
C ASP A 89 8.47 -11.97 -5.24
N PRO A 90 9.69 -12.13 -4.70
CA PRO A 90 10.86 -11.38 -5.13
C PRO A 90 11.15 -11.49 -6.63
N ALA A 91 10.82 -12.63 -7.27
CA ALA A 91 11.03 -12.86 -8.69
C ALA A 91 9.97 -12.18 -9.58
N SER A 92 8.84 -11.76 -9.02
CA SER A 92 7.79 -11.06 -9.76
C SER A 92 8.31 -9.72 -10.31
N PRO A 93 7.97 -9.34 -11.56
CA PRO A 93 8.27 -8.01 -12.07
C PRO A 93 7.40 -6.92 -11.42
N LYS A 94 6.36 -7.31 -10.67
CA LYS A 94 5.45 -6.39 -10.01
C LYS A 94 5.87 -6.09 -8.57
N VAL A 95 5.50 -4.91 -8.09
CA VAL A 95 5.61 -4.50 -6.68
C VAL A 95 4.28 -3.90 -6.23
N ILE A 96 3.93 -4.11 -4.95
CA ILE A 96 2.79 -3.46 -4.34
C ILE A 96 3.29 -2.25 -3.57
N ILE A 97 2.86 -1.06 -3.98
CA ILE A 97 3.18 0.23 -3.35
C ILE A 97 2.06 0.60 -2.39
N LYS A 98 2.42 1.17 -1.24
CA LYS A 98 1.47 1.63 -0.24
C LYS A 98 0.89 2.98 -0.65
N GLY A 99 -0.44 3.03 -0.83
CA GLY A 99 -1.13 4.22 -1.34
C GLY A 99 -0.94 5.44 -0.44
N GLY A 100 -0.87 5.24 0.87
CA GLY A 100 -0.70 6.31 1.86
C GLY A 100 0.64 7.07 1.80
N LEU A 101 1.56 6.69 0.91
CA LEU A 101 2.75 7.50 0.61
C LEU A 101 2.39 8.77 -0.18
N PHE A 102 1.29 8.75 -0.94
CA PHE A 102 0.90 9.80 -1.88
C PHE A 102 -0.23 10.66 -1.32
N LEU A 103 -0.30 11.92 -1.77
CA LEU A 103 -1.36 12.84 -1.36
C LEU A 103 -2.70 12.52 -2.01
N GLU A 104 -2.67 12.01 -3.24
CA GLU A 104 -3.86 11.58 -3.97
C GLU A 104 -4.09 10.07 -3.75
N LEU A 105 -5.35 9.71 -3.52
CA LEU A 105 -5.80 8.34 -3.40
C LEU A 105 -6.96 8.11 -4.37
N PRO A 106 -6.69 7.53 -5.55
CA PRO A 106 -7.72 7.10 -6.48
C PRO A 106 -8.69 6.12 -5.80
N PRO A 107 -9.98 6.13 -6.17
CA PRO A 107 -10.98 5.30 -5.51
C PRO A 107 -10.64 3.80 -5.67
N PRO A 108 -10.89 2.97 -4.64
CA PRO A 108 -10.65 1.54 -4.76
C PRO A 108 -11.68 0.90 -5.69
N ALA A 109 -11.21 0.29 -6.77
CA ALA A 109 -12.04 -0.52 -7.66
C ALA A 109 -12.03 -2.00 -7.26
N PHE A 110 -11.01 -2.42 -6.51
CA PHE A 110 -10.83 -3.80 -6.08
C PHE A 110 -10.72 -3.90 -4.56
N LYS A 111 -11.43 -4.86 -3.98
CA LYS A 111 -11.39 -5.20 -2.56
C LYS A 111 -10.76 -6.58 -2.38
N SER A 112 -9.68 -6.66 -1.59
CA SER A 112 -9.08 -7.93 -1.17
C SER A 112 -9.49 -8.25 0.26
N PHE A 113 -9.82 -9.52 0.51
CA PHE A 113 -10.35 -9.99 1.80
C PHE A 113 -11.59 -9.19 2.24
N ASP A 114 -12.52 -8.97 1.32
CA ASP A 114 -13.78 -8.25 1.52
C ASP A 114 -14.64 -8.82 2.67
N HIS A 115 -14.57 -10.11 2.96
CA HIS A 115 -15.22 -10.72 4.13
C HIS A 115 -14.70 -10.20 5.49
N GLU A 116 -13.51 -9.58 5.54
CA GLU A 116 -12.98 -8.89 6.72
C GLU A 116 -13.30 -7.38 6.73
N GLU A 117 -14.00 -6.86 5.73
CA GLU A 117 -14.43 -5.46 5.69
C GLU A 117 -15.28 -5.13 6.94
N PRO A 118 -14.97 -4.03 7.67
CA PRO A 118 -15.80 -3.65 8.80
C PRO A 118 -17.23 -3.40 8.35
N LYS A 119 -18.20 -4.08 8.98
CA LYS A 119 -19.63 -4.01 8.59
C LYS A 119 -20.24 -2.61 8.62
N TRP A 120 -19.62 -1.69 9.34
CA TRP A 120 -20.01 -0.29 9.43
C TRP A 120 -19.36 0.60 8.36
N LEU A 121 -18.35 0.10 7.63
CA LEU A 121 -17.67 0.86 6.59
C LEU A 121 -18.54 0.92 5.34
N ARG A 122 -18.70 2.13 4.79
CA ARG A 122 -19.34 2.35 3.49
C ARG A 122 -18.41 3.21 2.65
N VAL A 123 -18.02 2.71 1.49
CA VAL A 123 -17.29 3.49 0.48
C VAL A 123 -18.33 4.13 -0.43
N ILE A 124 -18.47 5.45 -0.34
CA ILE A 124 -19.44 6.21 -1.12
C ILE A 124 -18.72 6.76 -2.34
N LYS A 125 -19.24 6.50 -3.54
CA LYS A 125 -18.65 7.05 -4.76
C LYS A 125 -19.04 8.52 -4.92
N PRO A 126 -18.21 9.36 -5.57
CA PRO A 126 -18.60 10.71 -5.92
C PRO A 126 -19.95 10.71 -6.66
N GLY A 127 -20.95 11.40 -6.11
CA GLY A 127 -22.31 11.47 -6.66
C GLY A 127 -23.33 10.49 -6.06
N GLU A 128 -22.93 9.58 -5.16
CA GLU A 128 -23.86 8.78 -4.35
C GLU A 128 -24.15 9.51 -3.03
N GLU A 129 -25.42 9.67 -2.67
CA GLU A 129 -25.81 10.28 -1.39
C GLU A 129 -25.49 9.32 -0.23
N SER A 130 -24.83 9.84 0.82
CA SER A 130 -24.72 9.16 2.10
C SER A 130 -26.09 9.18 2.78
N LEU A 131 -26.78 8.04 2.85
CA LEU A 131 -27.94 7.84 3.71
C LEU A 131 -27.56 7.89 5.19
#